data_AF-A0A7C7QQX3-F1
#
_entry.id   AF-A0A7C7QQX3-F1
#
_cell.length_a   1.000
_cell.length_b   1.000
_cell.length_c   1.000
_cell.angle_alpha   90.00
_cell.angle_beta   90.00
_cell.angle_gamma   90.00
#
_symmetry.space_group_name_H-M   'P 1'
#
loop_
_entity.id
_entity.type
_entity.pdbx_description
1 polymer ?
#
loop_
_entity_poly.entity_id
_entity_poly.type
_entity_poly.pdbx_seq_one_letter_code
_entity_poly.pdbx_strand_id
1 'polypeptide(L)'
;MMPPSTVTRLSAPGPSRLCSAKSTKSKGTGPARPCLSRVPREITMETVKQAIVHYISQGDHLFIHIKPKRPAAVSETDHDFYIRYDLEEQREIVGFECLDFSRLVPHIYDPEIVPKLDLRFDVESTHLRNATLQEVLTWVYEAHIRKDWERRRAA
;
A
#
# COMPACT_ATOMS: atom_id res chain seq x y z
N MET A 1 15.11 52.88 13.76
CA MET A 1 14.25 52.75 14.97
C MET A 1 13.91 51.27 15.12
N MET A 2 14.32 50.64 16.23
CA MET A 2 13.83 49.32 16.65
C MET A 2 12.62 49.51 17.60
N PRO A 3 11.83 48.46 17.93
CA PRO A 3 12.29 47.40 18.82
C PRO A 3 12.14 45.97 18.25
N PRO A 4 13.00 45.03 18.67
CA PRO A 4 12.83 43.60 18.46
C PRO A 4 11.94 42.99 19.56
N SER A 5 11.04 42.08 19.19
CA SER A 5 10.27 41.29 20.15
C SER A 5 11.06 40.05 20.57
N THR A 6 11.54 40.09 21.80
CA THR A 6 12.09 39.00 22.60
C THR A 6 11.01 37.93 22.85
N VAL A 7 11.33 36.66 22.63
CA VAL A 7 10.62 35.55 23.28
C VAL A 7 11.63 34.66 24.01
N THR A 8 11.27 34.43 25.26
CA THR A 8 12.06 34.01 26.39
C THR A 8 12.29 32.49 26.38
N ARG A 9 13.51 32.09 26.74
CA ARG A 9 13.85 30.74 27.22
C ARG A 9 12.93 30.33 28.37
N LEU A 10 12.30 29.18 28.25
CA LEU A 10 11.75 28.44 29.38
C LEU A 10 12.55 27.16 29.57
N SER A 11 13.41 27.18 30.59
CA SER A 11 13.98 26.01 31.24
C SER A 11 13.00 25.47 32.27
N ALA A 12 12.83 24.14 32.31
CA ALA A 12 12.57 23.30 33.49
C ALA A 12 12.21 21.87 33.03
N PRO A 13 12.17 20.86 33.92
CA PRO A 13 13.20 20.43 34.86
C PRO A 13 13.51 18.92 34.66
N GLY A 14 14.66 18.47 35.16
CA GLY A 14 14.94 17.03 35.28
C GLY A 14 14.02 16.32 36.28
N PRO A 15 14.02 14.99 36.26
CA PRO A 15 14.07 14.29 37.52
C PRO A 15 15.17 13.22 37.55
N SER A 16 16.00 13.37 38.57
CA SER A 16 16.77 12.32 39.22
C SER A 16 15.89 11.11 39.52
N ARG A 17 16.40 9.90 39.28
CA ARG A 17 16.16 8.74 40.14
C ARG A 17 17.27 7.71 39.94
N LEU A 18 18.16 7.70 40.93
CA LEU A 18 19.04 6.58 41.24
C LEU A 18 18.18 5.35 41.57
N CYS A 19 18.49 4.23 40.94
CA CYS A 19 18.10 2.90 41.41
C CYS A 19 19.38 2.15 41.74
N SER A 20 19.78 2.17 43.01
CA SER A 20 20.73 1.20 43.56
C SER A 20 20.02 -0.14 43.66
N ALA A 21 20.51 -1.17 42.97
CA ALA A 21 20.19 -2.56 43.26
C ALA A 21 21.48 -3.32 43.55
N LYS A 22 21.61 -3.75 44.81
CA LYS A 22 22.68 -4.60 45.32
C LYS A 22 22.52 -6.02 44.80
N SER A 23 23.66 -6.55 44.35
CA SER A 23 24.07 -7.96 44.18
C SER A 23 23.30 -9.02 44.97
N THR A 24 22.93 -10.11 44.29
CA THR A 24 23.17 -11.48 44.80
C THR A 24 23.57 -12.43 43.66
N LYS A 25 24.46 -13.34 44.04
CA LYS A 25 25.21 -14.32 43.25
C LYS A 25 24.42 -15.64 43.23
N SER A 26 24.20 -16.24 42.06
CA SER A 26 23.87 -17.67 41.97
C SER A 26 24.57 -18.31 40.77
N LYS A 27 25.34 -19.35 41.07
CA LYS A 27 25.94 -20.29 40.13
C LYS A 27 24.83 -21.15 39.52
N GLY A 28 24.88 -21.36 38.21
CA GLY A 28 23.99 -22.28 37.51
C GLY A 28 24.46 -22.51 36.09
N THR A 29 25.44 -23.40 35.93
CA THR A 29 25.97 -23.86 34.65
C THR A 29 24.93 -24.76 33.99
N GLY A 30 24.40 -24.36 32.84
CA GLY A 30 23.61 -25.21 31.95
C GLY A 30 23.69 -24.65 30.53
N PRO A 31 23.97 -25.46 29.49
CA PRO A 31 24.00 -24.96 28.13
C PRO A 31 22.58 -24.57 27.73
N ALA A 32 22.36 -23.26 27.58
CA ALA A 32 21.17 -22.72 26.96
C ALA A 32 21.09 -23.25 25.53
N ARG A 33 20.11 -24.13 25.28
CA ARG A 33 19.69 -24.47 23.93
C ARG A 33 19.41 -23.16 23.20
N PRO A 34 19.87 -22.96 21.96
CA PRO A 34 19.41 -21.84 21.16
C PRO A 34 17.90 -22.04 20.97
N CYS A 35 17.12 -21.24 21.69
CA CYS A 35 15.74 -20.98 21.36
C CYS A 35 15.81 -20.39 19.96
N LEU A 36 15.63 -21.23 18.93
CA LEU A 36 15.26 -20.75 17.62
C LEU A 36 14.05 -19.86 17.89
N SER A 37 14.27 -18.56 17.81
CA SER A 37 13.21 -17.57 17.79
C SER A 37 12.30 -18.02 16.67
N ARG A 38 11.19 -18.66 17.04
CA ARG A 38 9.99 -18.68 16.21
C ARG A 38 9.64 -17.21 16.07
N VAL A 39 10.22 -16.57 15.06
CA VAL A 39 9.65 -15.39 14.46
C VAL A 39 8.19 -15.79 14.24
N PRO A 40 7.22 -15.12 14.89
CA PRO A 40 5.83 -15.33 14.54
C PRO A 40 5.79 -15.14 13.03
N ARG A 41 5.42 -16.18 12.27
CA ARG A 41 4.94 -15.95 10.91
C ARG A 41 3.77 -14.99 11.12
N GLU A 42 3.97 -13.71 10.84
CA GLU A 42 2.86 -12.78 10.70
C GLU A 42 1.97 -13.41 9.65
N ILE A 43 0.88 -14.01 10.10
CA ILE A 43 -0.23 -14.37 9.25
C ILE A 43 -0.81 -13.00 8.89
N THR A 44 -0.26 -12.34 7.87
CA THR A 44 -0.89 -11.13 7.33
C THR A 44 -2.26 -11.58 6.84
N MET A 45 -3.30 -11.15 7.55
CA MET A 45 -4.66 -11.43 7.13
C MET A 45 -4.89 -10.63 5.85
N GLU A 46 -4.84 -11.31 4.70
CA GLU A 46 -5.18 -10.71 3.42
C GLU A 46 -6.55 -10.03 3.55
N THR A 47 -6.57 -8.72 3.30
CA THR A 47 -7.79 -7.93 3.48
C THR A 47 -8.57 -7.90 2.19
N VAL A 48 -9.81 -8.39 2.23
CA VAL A 48 -10.73 -8.32 1.08
C VAL A 48 -11.43 -6.97 1.06
N LYS A 49 -11.38 -6.29 -0.09
CA LYS A 49 -11.95 -4.97 -0.34
C LYS A 49 -12.93 -5.04 -1.51
N GLN A 50 -14.03 -4.29 -1.44
CA GLN A 50 -14.87 -4.06 -2.63
C GLN A 50 -14.23 -3.00 -3.52
N ALA A 51 -14.19 -3.24 -4.82
CA ALA A 51 -13.62 -2.30 -5.79
C ALA A 51 -14.57 -2.01 -6.96
N ILE A 52 -14.50 -0.78 -7.45
CA ILE A 52 -15.08 -0.37 -8.73
C ILE A 52 -13.94 -0.12 -9.70
N VAL A 53 -14.05 -0.66 -10.91
CA VAL A 53 -13.03 -0.52 -11.95
C VAL A 53 -13.62 0.28 -13.12
N HIS A 54 -12.89 1.31 -13.55
CA HIS A 54 -13.26 2.15 -14.69
C HIS A 54 -12.08 2.30 -15.64
N TYR A 55 -12.27 1.91 -16.90
CA TYR A 55 -11.29 2.12 -17.96
C TYR A 55 -11.83 3.11 -18.99
N ILE A 56 -11.06 4.17 -19.26
CA ILE A 56 -11.39 5.24 -20.20
C ILE A 56 -10.50 5.10 -21.45
N SER A 57 -11.04 4.48 -22.50
CA SER A 57 -10.27 4.13 -23.71
C SER A 57 -9.73 5.33 -24.48
N GLN A 58 -10.39 6.49 -24.45
CA GLN A 58 -9.97 7.69 -25.18
C GLN A 58 -8.64 8.28 -24.65
N GLY A 59 -8.32 8.02 -23.38
CA GLY A 59 -7.09 8.49 -22.74
C GLY A 59 -6.24 7.38 -22.15
N ASP A 60 -6.55 6.11 -22.48
CA ASP A 60 -5.87 4.92 -21.95
C ASP A 60 -5.69 4.94 -20.42
N HIS A 61 -6.74 5.36 -19.71
CA HIS A 61 -6.68 5.62 -18.28
C HIS A 61 -7.50 4.58 -17.52
N LEU A 62 -6.86 3.88 -16.57
CA LEU A 62 -7.51 2.96 -15.64
C LEU A 62 -7.61 3.54 -14.23
N PHE A 63 -8.81 3.46 -13.65
CA PHE A 63 -9.07 3.73 -12.25
C PHE A 63 -9.61 2.49 -11.53
N ILE A 64 -9.08 2.22 -10.34
CA ILE A 64 -9.59 1.21 -9.42
C ILE A 64 -9.91 1.92 -8.10
N HIS A 65 -11.18 2.06 -7.76
CA HIS A 65 -11.63 2.69 -6.52
C HIS A 65 -12.04 1.65 -5.50
N ILE A 66 -11.45 1.68 -4.31
CA ILE A 66 -11.87 0.85 -3.19
C ILE A 66 -13.03 1.53 -2.47
N LYS A 67 -14.08 0.77 -2.13
CA LYS A 67 -15.24 1.29 -1.39
C LYS A 67 -15.00 1.29 0.13
N PRO A 68 -15.59 2.24 0.87
CA PRO A 68 -16.35 3.40 0.36
C PRO A 68 -15.43 4.43 -0.31
N LYS A 69 -15.97 5.25 -1.23
CA LYS A 69 -15.18 6.31 -1.87
C LYS A 69 -14.79 7.35 -0.83
N ARG A 70 -13.50 7.63 -0.71
CA ARG A 70 -12.93 8.61 0.22
C ARG A 70 -12.03 9.62 -0.51
N PRO A 71 -11.81 10.82 0.05
CA PRO A 71 -10.79 11.74 -0.45
C PRO A 71 -9.41 11.06 -0.41
N ALA A 72 -8.63 11.25 -1.48
CA ALA A 72 -7.38 10.53 -1.63
C ALA A 72 -6.25 11.46 -2.07
N ALA A 73 -5.08 11.29 -1.43
CA ALA A 73 -3.81 11.78 -1.95
C ALA A 73 -3.22 10.76 -2.93
N VAL A 74 -2.53 11.26 -3.95
CA VAL A 74 -1.82 10.44 -4.91
C VAL A 74 -0.35 10.37 -4.50
N SER A 75 0.20 9.16 -4.36
CA SER A 75 1.64 8.99 -4.29
C SER A 75 2.15 8.80 -5.71
N GLU A 76 2.99 9.73 -6.18
CA GLU A 76 3.74 9.53 -7.42
C GLU A 76 4.68 8.34 -7.26
N THR A 77 4.66 7.44 -8.24
CA THR A 77 5.72 6.45 -8.42
C THR A 77 6.45 6.78 -9.71
N ASP A 78 7.64 6.22 -9.92
CA ASP A 78 8.43 6.43 -11.14
C ASP A 78 7.78 5.83 -12.40
N HIS A 79 6.67 5.12 -12.22
CA HIS A 79 5.86 4.54 -13.26
C HIS A 79 4.50 5.22 -13.25
N ASP A 80 3.87 5.36 -14.40
CA ASP A 80 2.52 5.92 -14.58
C ASP A 80 1.40 5.10 -13.88
N PHE A 81 1.77 4.30 -12.88
CA PHE A 81 0.95 3.56 -11.95
C PHE A 81 1.02 4.20 -10.56
N TYR A 82 -0.10 4.72 -10.09
CA TYR A 82 -0.23 5.47 -8.85
C TYR A 82 -1.05 4.72 -7.82
N ILE A 83 -0.55 4.70 -6.59
CA ILE A 83 -1.31 4.21 -5.42
C ILE A 83 -1.97 5.41 -4.75
N ARG A 84 -3.28 5.30 -4.51
CA ARG A 84 -4.08 6.33 -3.86
C ARG A 84 -4.25 5.98 -2.39
N TYR A 85 -3.85 6.90 -1.52
CA TYR A 85 -3.97 6.77 -0.08
C TYR A 85 -5.05 7.69 0.45
N ASP A 86 -5.73 7.27 1.51
CA ASP A 86 -6.70 8.12 2.22
C ASP A 86 -6.02 9.40 2.71
N LEU A 87 -6.69 10.55 2.53
CA LEU A 87 -6.14 11.85 2.91
C LEU A 87 -5.97 11.98 4.44
N GLU A 88 -6.91 11.42 5.20
CA GLU A 88 -6.96 11.50 6.67
C GLU A 88 -6.13 10.38 7.29
N GLU A 89 -6.22 9.16 6.74
CA GLU A 89 -5.44 8.00 7.15
C GLU A 89 -4.44 7.59 6.06
N GLN A 90 -3.31 8.31 5.97
CA GLN A 90 -2.29 8.18 4.91
C GLN A 90 -1.65 6.79 4.72
N ARG A 91 -2.03 5.79 5.51
CA ARG A 91 -1.60 4.39 5.37
C ARG A 91 -2.67 3.50 4.72
N GLU A 92 -3.93 3.94 4.66
CA GLU A 92 -4.99 3.18 4.03
C GLU A 92 -5.00 3.41 2.52
N ILE A 93 -4.84 2.33 1.75
CA ILE A 93 -4.99 2.36 0.30
C ILE A 93 -6.48 2.44 -0.02
N VAL A 94 -6.86 3.47 -0.79
CA VAL A 94 -8.25 3.72 -1.23
C VAL A 94 -8.44 3.54 -2.73
N GLY A 95 -7.36 3.25 -3.47
CA GLY A 95 -7.45 2.89 -4.87
C GLY A 95 -6.14 2.92 -5.62
N PHE A 96 -6.24 2.75 -6.93
CA PHE A 96 -5.13 2.78 -7.88
C PHE A 96 -5.56 3.57 -9.11
N GLU A 97 -4.58 4.17 -9.75
CA GLU A 97 -4.75 4.97 -10.95
C GLU A 97 -3.59 4.66 -11.89
N CYS A 98 -3.88 4.45 -13.17
CA CYS A 98 -2.85 4.15 -14.15
C CYS A 98 -3.07 4.95 -15.42
N LEU A 99 -2.12 5.83 -15.74
CA LEU A 99 -2.01 6.52 -17.01
C LEU A 99 -1.32 5.58 -18.02
N ASP A 100 -1.68 5.69 -19.29
CA ASP A 100 -1.16 4.83 -20.36
C ASP A 100 -1.24 3.33 -20.01
N PHE A 101 -2.40 2.86 -19.54
CA PHE A 101 -2.59 1.49 -19.04
C PHE A 101 -2.16 0.40 -20.04
N SER A 102 -2.34 0.63 -21.34
CA SER A 102 -1.85 -0.29 -22.38
C SER A 102 -0.33 -0.49 -22.36
N ARG A 103 0.44 0.51 -21.90
CA ARG A 103 1.90 0.40 -21.70
C ARG A 103 2.27 -0.34 -20.43
N LEU A 104 1.40 -0.37 -19.42
CA LEU A 104 1.61 -1.16 -18.20
C LEU A 104 1.48 -2.67 -18.46
N VAL A 105 0.71 -3.09 -19.46
CA VAL A 105 0.37 -4.50 -19.71
C VAL A 105 1.57 -5.47 -19.68
N PRO A 106 2.72 -5.19 -20.35
CA PRO A 106 3.88 -6.07 -20.32
C PRO A 106 4.52 -6.20 -18.92
N HIS A 107 4.20 -5.28 -18.01
CA HIS A 107 4.81 -5.09 -16.71
C HIS A 107 3.88 -5.40 -15.53
N ILE A 108 2.65 -5.92 -15.76
CA ILE A 108 1.67 -6.21 -14.70
C ILE A 108 2.23 -7.11 -13.59
N TYR A 109 3.14 -8.02 -13.94
CA TYR A 109 3.74 -8.98 -13.01
C TYR A 109 5.10 -8.54 -12.45
N ASP A 110 5.60 -7.36 -12.87
CA ASP A 110 6.84 -6.79 -12.38
C ASP A 110 6.61 -6.14 -11.00
N PRO A 111 7.22 -6.66 -9.91
CA PRO A 111 7.01 -6.13 -8.57
C PRO A 111 7.63 -4.75 -8.34
N GLU A 112 8.55 -4.29 -9.20
CA GLU A 112 9.11 -2.94 -9.13
C GLU A 112 8.11 -1.89 -9.64
N ILE A 113 7.17 -2.32 -10.49
CA ILE A 113 6.16 -1.46 -11.12
C ILE A 113 4.79 -1.63 -10.45
N VAL A 114 4.32 -2.87 -10.35
CA VAL A 114 3.06 -3.22 -9.67
C VAL A 114 3.37 -3.91 -8.35
N PRO A 115 3.21 -3.21 -7.21
CA PRO A 115 3.62 -3.74 -5.92
C PRO A 115 2.77 -4.96 -5.53
N LYS A 116 3.41 -5.92 -4.87
CA LYS A 116 2.71 -7.02 -4.19
C LYS A 116 2.08 -6.49 -2.91
N LEU A 117 0.76 -6.56 -2.83
CA LEU A 117 -0.02 -6.09 -1.70
C LEU A 117 -0.80 -7.26 -1.10
N ASP A 118 -0.91 -7.30 0.22
CA ASP A 118 -1.76 -8.25 0.95
C ASP A 118 -3.25 -7.81 0.90
N LEU A 119 -3.72 -7.48 -0.31
CA LEU A 119 -5.07 -7.03 -0.61
C LEU A 119 -5.73 -7.92 -1.66
N ARG A 120 -7.00 -8.19 -1.42
CA ARG A 120 -7.87 -8.94 -2.33
C ARG A 120 -9.07 -8.08 -2.72
N PHE A 121 -9.59 -8.29 -3.93
CA PHE A 121 -10.63 -7.45 -4.51
C PHE A 121 -11.84 -8.26 -4.94
N ASP A 122 -13.01 -7.79 -4.50
CA ASP A 122 -14.30 -8.13 -5.08
C ASP A 122 -14.73 -7.00 -6.00
N VAL A 123 -14.65 -7.21 -7.31
CA VAL A 123 -14.96 -6.18 -8.30
C VAL A 123 -16.47 -6.11 -8.53
N GLU A 124 -17.06 -4.94 -8.27
CA GLU A 124 -18.48 -4.69 -8.37
C GLU A 124 -19.00 -4.97 -9.79
N SER A 125 -20.22 -5.53 -9.88
CA SER A 125 -20.89 -5.86 -11.14
C SER A 125 -20.14 -6.84 -12.05
N THR A 126 -19.15 -7.56 -11.50
CA THR A 126 -18.42 -8.63 -12.21
C THR A 126 -18.41 -9.93 -11.40
N HIS A 127 -17.92 -11.00 -12.03
CA HIS A 127 -17.67 -12.29 -11.39
C HIS A 127 -16.33 -12.35 -10.65
N LEU A 128 -15.50 -11.31 -10.75
CA LEU A 128 -14.16 -11.31 -10.18
C LEU A 128 -14.26 -11.10 -8.65
N ARG A 129 -13.86 -12.14 -7.90
CA ARG A 129 -13.95 -12.23 -6.44
C ARG A 129 -12.64 -12.72 -5.87
N ASN A 130 -12.29 -12.20 -4.69
CA ASN A 130 -11.05 -12.51 -3.98
C ASN A 130 -9.79 -12.43 -4.88
N ALA A 131 -9.79 -11.51 -5.85
CA ALA A 131 -8.74 -11.38 -6.84
C ALA A 131 -7.60 -10.51 -6.32
N THR A 132 -6.37 -10.81 -6.71
CA THR A 132 -5.22 -9.93 -6.53
C THR A 132 -5.33 -8.69 -7.41
N LEU A 133 -4.55 -7.65 -7.10
CA LEU A 133 -4.41 -6.49 -7.99
C LEU A 133 -4.00 -6.90 -9.41
N GLN A 134 -3.04 -7.82 -9.54
CA GLN A 134 -2.55 -8.31 -10.83
C GLN A 134 -3.66 -8.99 -11.64
N GLU A 135 -4.48 -9.83 -11.01
CA GLU A 135 -5.62 -10.47 -11.67
C GLU A 135 -6.68 -9.45 -12.12
N VAL A 136 -6.93 -8.40 -11.32
CA VAL A 136 -7.81 -7.30 -11.72
C VAL A 136 -7.25 -6.59 -12.95
N LEU A 137 -5.97 -6.22 -12.95
CA LEU A 137 -5.32 -5.55 -14.09
C LEU A 137 -5.36 -6.42 -15.36
N THR A 138 -5.01 -7.71 -15.25
CA THR A 138 -5.07 -8.64 -16.37
C THR A 138 -6.49 -8.76 -16.91
N TRP A 139 -7.50 -8.84 -16.03
CA TRP A 139 -8.90 -8.89 -16.44
C TRP A 139 -9.31 -7.63 -17.24
N VAL A 140 -8.90 -6.43 -16.82
CA VAL A 140 -9.18 -5.18 -17.56
C VAL A 140 -8.54 -5.21 -18.94
N TYR A 141 -7.28 -5.63 -19.04
CA TYR A 141 -6.56 -5.76 -20.30
C TYR A 141 -7.33 -6.69 -21.28
N GLU A 142 -7.74 -7.86 -20.80
CA GLU A 142 -8.48 -8.81 -21.61
C GLU A 142 -9.86 -8.31 -22.03
N ALA A 143 -10.55 -7.59 -21.15
CA ALA A 143 -11.89 -7.10 -21.38
C ALA A 143 -11.94 -5.93 -22.37
N HIS A 144 -10.93 -5.05 -22.36
CA HIS A 144 -10.95 -3.80 -23.11
C HIS A 144 -9.89 -3.72 -24.19
N ILE A 145 -8.62 -3.95 -23.87
CA ILE A 145 -7.52 -3.71 -24.82
C ILE A 145 -7.44 -4.83 -25.86
N ARG A 146 -7.47 -6.11 -25.42
CA ARG A 146 -7.39 -7.25 -26.33
C ARG A 146 -8.57 -7.28 -27.32
N LYS A 147 -9.79 -7.10 -26.81
CA LYS A 147 -11.02 -7.07 -27.63
C LYS A 147 -11.06 -5.87 -28.58
N ASP A 148 -10.60 -4.70 -28.16
CA ASP A 148 -10.53 -3.53 -29.05
C ASP A 148 -9.57 -3.76 -30.20
N TRP A 149 -8.43 -4.39 -29.93
CA TRP A 149 -7.44 -4.72 -30.96
C TRP A 149 -8.00 -5.73 -31.98
N GLU A 150 -8.69 -6.77 -31.51
CA GLU A 150 -9.37 -7.74 -32.39
C GLU A 150 -10.43 -7.07 -33.27
N ARG A 151 -11.24 -6.16 -32.70
CA ARG A 151 -12.25 -5.41 -33.46
C ARG A 151 -11.63 -4.54 -34.55
N ARG A 152 -10.53 -3.84 -34.26
CA ARG A 152 -9.83 -3.00 -35.25
C ARG A 152 -9.16 -3.81 -36.36
N ARG A 153 -8.71 -5.03 -36.05
CA ARG A 153 -8.07 -5.92 -37.03
C ARG A 153 -9.08 -6.58 -37.98
N ALA A 154 -10.32 -6.77 -37.53
CA ALA A 154 -11.39 -7.40 -38.30
C ALA A 154 -12.21 -6.40 -39.16
N ALA A 155 -12.00 -5.10 -38.98
CA ALA A 155 -12.61 -4.02 -39.75
C ALA A 155 -11.70 -3.58 -40.90
#